data_AF-A0A7C9RHK4-F1
#
_entry.id   AF-A0A7C9RHK4-F1
#
_cell.length_a   1.000
_cell.length_b   1.000
_cell.length_c   1.000
_cell.angle_alpha   90.00
_cell.angle_beta   90.00
_cell.angle_gamma   90.00
#
_symmetry.space_group_name_H-M   'P 1'
#
loop_
_entity.id
_entity.type
_entity.pdbx_description
1 polymer ?
#
loop_
_entity_poly.entity_id
_entity_poly.type
_entity_poly.pdbx_seq_one_letter_code
_entity_poly.pdbx_strand_id
1 'polypeptide(L)'
;IISSFILSLLSLEDRKNLALELLNEQVIQQRLKLTHWSVITGQSAQIDTGYVAQHLASLITQISGQAMRGKGVDLIDSSEIKAANFLDSLDKKGATAPRWNFTAVTKEIMERFLNYEKIYLLSMDLNTKGKFRTRMWKIDITKHHILKNRYIEWMYKLGYPKFNTSKDQPSVNFQLFPPHSGTDEAFARHGNGRSNGFDKLKIPLENTPGAELVFRADEDENKSIIISKFQNMNY
;
A
#
# COMPACT_ATOMS: atom_id res chain seq x y z
N ILE A 1 3.20 11.72 21.16
CA ILE A 1 2.71 11.85 22.55
C ILE A 1 1.19 12.09 22.56
N ILE A 2 0.68 13.25 22.11
CA ILE A 2 -0.78 13.50 22.07
C ILE A 2 -1.52 12.51 21.16
N SER A 3 -1.07 12.31 19.92
CA SER A 3 -1.74 11.38 19.00
C SER A 3 -1.76 9.94 19.51
N SER A 4 -0.67 9.51 20.15
CA SER A 4 -0.57 8.18 20.77
C SER A 4 -1.56 8.03 21.94
N PHE A 5 -1.70 9.07 22.76
CA PHE A 5 -2.69 9.11 23.84
C PHE A 5 -4.13 9.06 23.29
N ILE A 6 -4.47 9.91 22.32
CA ILE A 6 -5.80 9.90 21.69
C ILE A 6 -6.10 8.51 21.10
N LEU A 7 -5.19 7.95 20.30
CA LEU A 7 -5.38 6.63 19.69
C LEU A 7 -5.60 5.53 20.75
N SER A 8 -4.99 5.64 21.92
CA SER A 8 -5.17 4.67 23.02
C SER A 8 -6.54 4.76 23.69
N LEU A 9 -7.23 5.90 23.59
CA LEU A 9 -8.57 6.10 24.16
C LEU A 9 -9.71 5.66 23.23
N LEU A 10 -9.44 5.54 21.92
CA LEU A 10 -10.47 5.21 20.94
C LEU A 10 -10.87 3.74 21.04
N SER A 11 -12.18 3.49 21.16
CA SER A 11 -12.73 2.15 21.05
C SER A 11 -12.57 1.61 19.62
N LEU A 12 -12.79 0.30 19.43
CA LEU A 12 -12.85 -0.28 18.09
C LEU A 12 -13.90 0.42 17.20
N GLU A 13 -15.03 0.81 17.78
CA GLU A 13 -16.11 1.45 17.04
C GLU A 13 -15.76 2.89 16.66
N ASP A 14 -15.15 3.66 17.57
CA ASP A 14 -14.66 5.01 17.26
C ASP A 14 -13.67 4.98 16.09
N ARG A 15 -12.75 4.00 16.09
CA ARG A 15 -11.74 3.86 15.03
C ARG A 15 -12.36 3.47 13.69
N LYS A 16 -13.40 2.64 13.69
CA LYS A 16 -14.16 2.34 12.46
C LYS A 16 -14.88 3.57 11.93
N ASN A 17 -15.53 4.34 12.79
CA ASN A 17 -16.23 5.56 12.41
C ASN A 17 -15.26 6.60 11.83
N LEU A 18 -14.11 6.81 12.48
CA LEU A 18 -13.06 7.69 11.96
C LEU A 18 -12.46 7.19 10.63
N ALA A 19 -12.34 5.86 10.45
CA ALA A 19 -11.89 5.30 9.19
C ALA A 19 -12.91 5.51 8.06
N LEU A 20 -14.22 5.40 8.35
CA LEU A 20 -15.28 5.72 7.41
C LEU A 20 -15.25 7.21 7.02
N GLU A 21 -15.12 8.09 8.00
CA GLU A 21 -15.00 9.55 7.80
C GLU A 21 -13.79 9.87 6.92
N LEU A 22 -12.62 9.33 7.26
CA LEU A 22 -11.39 9.49 6.48
C LEU A 22 -11.57 9.07 5.02
N LEU A 23 -12.16 7.90 4.75
CA LEU A 23 -12.37 7.41 3.40
C LEU A 23 -13.40 8.26 2.64
N ASN A 24 -14.49 8.66 3.29
CA ASN A 24 -15.51 9.50 2.66
C ASN A 24 -14.95 10.87 2.28
N GLU A 25 -14.26 11.54 3.20
CA GLU A 25 -13.74 12.89 2.96
C GLU A 25 -12.55 12.90 2.00
N GLN A 26 -11.53 12.09 2.31
CA GLN A 26 -10.22 12.18 1.65
C GLN A 26 -10.13 11.30 0.40
N VAL A 27 -11.10 10.42 0.16
CA VAL A 27 -11.15 9.63 -1.07
C VAL A 27 -12.37 9.98 -1.89
N ILE A 28 -13.58 9.74 -1.38
CA ILE A 28 -14.80 9.87 -2.19
C ILE A 28 -15.07 11.34 -2.57
N GLN A 29 -15.17 12.23 -1.58
CA GLN A 29 -15.47 13.64 -1.82
C GLN A 29 -14.33 14.34 -2.57
N GLN A 30 -13.07 14.06 -2.22
CA GLN A 30 -11.94 14.67 -2.91
C GLN A 30 -11.89 14.27 -4.40
N ARG A 31 -12.13 12.99 -4.72
CA ARG A 31 -12.20 12.54 -6.11
C ARG A 31 -13.35 13.18 -6.87
N LEU A 32 -14.53 13.33 -6.26
CA LEU A 32 -15.64 14.03 -6.90
C LEU A 32 -15.27 15.49 -7.24
N LYS A 33 -14.63 16.19 -6.30
CA LYS A 33 -14.15 17.56 -6.51
C LYS A 33 -13.10 17.63 -7.62
N LEU A 34 -12.13 16.71 -7.65
CA LEU A 34 -11.11 16.69 -8.70
C LEU A 34 -11.65 16.24 -10.06
N THR A 35 -12.65 15.36 -10.10
CA THR A 35 -13.31 14.94 -11.34
C THR A 35 -13.96 16.13 -12.03
N HIS A 36 -14.62 17.03 -11.27
CA HIS A 36 -15.15 18.28 -11.80
C HIS A 36 -14.06 19.10 -12.52
N TRP A 37 -12.90 19.28 -11.89
CA TRP A 37 -11.78 19.99 -12.51
C TRP A 37 -11.13 19.23 -13.66
N SER A 38 -11.08 17.90 -13.59
CA SER A 38 -10.55 17.04 -14.66
C SER A 38 -11.34 17.23 -15.96
N VAL A 39 -12.67 17.30 -15.87
CA VAL A 39 -13.54 17.58 -17.03
C VAL A 39 -13.23 18.95 -17.65
N ILE A 40 -12.95 19.97 -16.82
CA ILE A 40 -12.69 21.33 -17.30
C ILE A 40 -11.26 21.47 -17.86
N THR A 41 -10.28 20.82 -17.24
CA THR A 41 -8.85 21.11 -17.47
C THR A 41 -8.09 20.01 -18.23
N GLY A 42 -8.70 18.82 -18.37
CA GLY A 42 -8.03 17.64 -18.91
C GLY A 42 -6.93 17.05 -18.02
N GLN A 43 -6.75 17.55 -16.78
CA GLN A 43 -5.81 16.99 -15.81
C GLN A 43 -6.39 15.73 -15.15
N SER A 44 -5.53 14.88 -14.57
CA SER A 44 -6.00 13.69 -13.83
C SER A 44 -6.72 14.09 -12.54
N ALA A 45 -7.74 13.30 -12.16
CA ALA A 45 -8.43 13.42 -10.87
C ALA A 45 -7.75 12.62 -9.73
N GLN A 46 -6.48 12.25 -9.93
CA GLN A 46 -5.70 11.46 -8.97
C GLN A 46 -5.50 12.19 -7.64
N ILE A 47 -5.74 11.47 -6.55
CA ILE A 47 -5.49 11.91 -5.17
C ILE A 47 -4.20 11.29 -4.62
N ASP A 48 -3.60 11.92 -3.60
CA ASP A 48 -2.44 11.38 -2.89
C ASP A 48 -2.89 10.34 -1.85
N THR A 49 -2.99 9.10 -2.28
CA THR A 49 -3.42 7.98 -1.42
C THR A 49 -2.37 7.57 -0.38
N GLY A 50 -1.13 8.07 -0.47
CA GLY A 50 -0.06 7.73 0.46
C GLY A 50 -0.38 8.18 1.89
N TYR A 51 -0.77 9.44 2.05
CA TYR A 51 -1.12 10.00 3.35
C TYR A 51 -2.41 9.41 3.92
N VAL A 52 -3.42 9.16 3.06
CA VAL A 52 -4.65 8.47 3.47
C VAL A 52 -4.32 7.08 4.03
N ALA A 53 -3.41 6.35 3.40
CA ALA A 53 -2.98 5.05 3.89
C ALA A 53 -2.27 5.11 5.25
N GLN A 54 -1.46 6.15 5.48
CA GLN A 54 -0.79 6.35 6.77
C GLN A 54 -1.78 6.62 7.90
N HIS A 55 -2.74 7.52 7.68
CA HIS A 55 -3.80 7.79 8.66
C HIS A 55 -4.64 6.55 8.94
N LEU A 56 -5.05 5.83 7.89
CA LEU A 56 -5.84 4.61 8.04
C LEU A 56 -5.08 3.52 8.81
N ALA A 57 -3.78 3.35 8.54
CA ALA A 57 -2.93 2.41 9.27
C ALA A 57 -2.83 2.78 10.76
N SER A 58 -2.71 4.07 11.10
CA SER A 58 -2.75 4.51 12.51
C SER A 58 -4.09 4.19 13.20
N LEU A 59 -5.22 4.32 12.51
CA LEU A 59 -6.53 3.96 13.06
C LEU A 59 -6.67 2.43 13.25
N ILE A 60 -6.14 1.62 12.33
CA ILE A 60 -6.18 0.15 12.45
C ILE A 60 -5.28 -0.34 13.60
N THR A 61 -4.07 0.22 13.69
CA THR A 61 -3.02 -0.27 14.60
C THR A 61 -3.01 0.42 15.96
N GLN A 62 -3.65 1.58 16.11
CA GLN A 62 -3.49 2.50 17.25
C GLN A 62 -2.05 3.03 17.44
N ILE A 63 -1.19 2.86 16.43
CA ILE A 63 0.18 3.36 16.44
C ILE A 63 0.23 4.69 15.71
N SER A 64 0.70 5.73 16.39
CA SER A 64 0.83 7.05 15.80
C SER A 64 1.91 7.10 14.71
N GLY A 65 1.71 7.97 13.72
CA GLY A 65 2.76 8.33 12.76
C GLY A 65 3.87 9.17 13.39
N GLN A 66 4.93 9.43 12.61
CA GLN A 66 6.09 10.24 13.05
C GLN A 66 5.95 11.75 12.76
N ALA A 67 4.89 12.17 12.08
CA ALA A 67 4.69 13.55 11.61
C ALA A 67 5.84 14.08 10.72
N MET A 68 6.61 13.19 10.09
CA MET A 68 7.70 13.55 9.20
C MET A 68 7.29 13.45 7.73
N ARG A 69 7.71 14.43 6.94
CA ARG A 69 7.66 14.37 5.48
C ARG A 69 8.89 13.60 4.99
N GLY A 70 8.77 12.29 4.81
CA GLY A 70 9.86 11.42 4.39
C GLY A 70 9.35 10.08 3.89
N LYS A 71 10.17 9.35 3.14
CA LYS A 71 9.84 8.00 2.65
C LYS A 71 10.41 6.95 3.60
N GLY A 72 9.57 6.06 4.10
CA GLY A 72 9.95 4.90 4.93
C GLY A 72 9.86 5.19 6.43
N VAL A 73 9.57 4.15 7.22
CA VAL A 73 9.38 4.21 8.68
C VAL A 73 8.27 5.20 9.05
N ASP A 74 7.05 4.86 8.65
CA ASP A 74 5.89 5.77 8.67
C ASP A 74 5.24 5.85 10.07
N LEU A 75 5.32 4.77 10.87
CA LEU A 75 4.81 4.72 12.25
C LEU A 75 5.94 4.76 13.28
N ILE A 76 5.62 5.16 14.52
CA ILE A 76 6.61 5.24 15.61
C ILE A 76 7.24 3.89 15.99
N ASP A 77 6.60 2.78 15.66
CA ASP A 77 7.10 1.42 15.89
C ASP A 77 7.98 0.89 14.75
N SER A 78 8.39 1.78 13.84
CA SER A 78 9.16 1.48 12.63
C SER A 78 8.42 0.74 11.52
N SER A 79 7.09 0.59 11.60
CA SER A 79 6.30 0.05 10.50
C SER A 79 6.40 0.93 9.25
N GLU A 80 6.40 0.28 8.08
CA GLU A 80 6.37 0.96 6.78
C GLU A 80 4.99 0.83 6.13
N ILE A 81 4.53 1.88 5.45
CA ILE A 81 3.24 1.91 4.77
C ILE A 81 3.46 2.20 3.28
N LYS A 82 2.85 1.39 2.41
CA LYS A 82 2.84 1.60 0.97
C LYS A 82 1.41 1.61 0.46
N ALA A 83 1.08 2.63 -0.34
CA ALA A 83 -0.19 2.72 -1.02
C ALA A 83 -0.03 2.46 -2.53
N ALA A 84 -1.03 1.82 -3.12
CA ALA A 84 -1.20 1.66 -4.54
C ALA A 84 -2.67 1.93 -4.88
N ASN A 85 -2.92 2.70 -5.93
CA ASN A 85 -4.26 3.15 -6.28
C ASN A 85 -4.52 2.95 -7.78
N PHE A 86 -5.63 2.32 -8.12
CA PHE A 86 -6.07 2.13 -9.51
C PHE A 86 -6.94 3.28 -10.01
N LEU A 87 -7.48 4.09 -9.11
CA LEU A 87 -8.41 5.17 -9.45
C LEU A 87 -7.64 6.25 -10.23
N ASP A 88 -8.10 6.52 -11.46
CA ASP A 88 -7.64 7.63 -12.31
C ASP A 88 -6.14 7.57 -12.68
N SER A 89 -5.55 6.36 -12.64
CA SER A 89 -4.11 6.11 -12.78
C SER A 89 -3.67 5.68 -14.19
N LEU A 90 -4.39 6.12 -15.22
CA LEU A 90 -4.01 5.85 -16.61
C LEU A 90 -2.70 6.59 -16.93
N ASP A 91 -1.69 5.87 -17.41
CA ASP A 91 -0.51 6.52 -17.96
C ASP A 91 -0.82 7.17 -19.33
N LYS A 92 0.17 7.86 -19.92
CA LYS A 92 0.04 8.52 -21.23
C LYS A 92 -0.37 7.57 -22.38
N LYS A 93 -0.28 6.25 -22.17
CA LYS A 93 -0.64 5.20 -23.13
C LYS A 93 -1.95 4.50 -22.73
N GLY A 94 -2.66 5.01 -21.72
CA GLY A 94 -3.90 4.42 -21.22
C GLY A 94 -3.70 3.17 -20.37
N ALA A 95 -2.48 2.88 -19.89
CA ALA A 95 -2.22 1.73 -19.05
C ALA A 95 -2.23 2.10 -17.55
N THR A 96 -3.05 1.39 -16.78
CA THR A 96 -3.08 1.50 -15.31
C THR A 96 -2.12 0.48 -14.71
N ALA A 97 -1.04 0.94 -14.08
CA ALA A 97 -0.06 0.05 -13.44
C ALA A 97 0.29 0.52 -12.02
N PRO A 98 -0.66 0.44 -11.07
CA PRO A 98 -0.40 0.78 -9.69
C PRO A 98 0.66 -0.15 -9.09
N ARG A 99 1.44 0.38 -8.15
CA ARG A 99 2.61 -0.30 -7.62
C ARG A 99 2.92 0.16 -6.21
N TRP A 100 3.26 -0.78 -5.34
CA TRP A 100 3.98 -0.50 -4.10
C TRP A 100 5.47 -0.41 -4.43
N ASN A 101 6.05 0.77 -4.18
CA ASN A 101 7.45 1.05 -4.48
C ASN A 101 8.30 0.93 -3.22
N PHE A 102 9.31 0.07 -3.26
CA PHE A 102 10.33 -0.07 -2.24
C PHE A 102 11.63 0.49 -2.81
N THR A 103 11.75 1.81 -2.73
CA THR A 103 12.91 2.55 -3.22
C THR A 103 14.01 2.53 -2.15
N ALA A 104 15.20 2.09 -2.53
CA ALA A 104 16.38 2.17 -1.70
C ALA A 104 17.44 3.05 -2.37
N VAL A 105 17.96 4.00 -1.61
CA VAL A 105 19.03 4.93 -2.06
C VAL A 105 20.42 4.49 -1.58
N THR A 106 20.49 3.48 -0.72
CA THR A 106 21.74 2.82 -0.31
C THR A 106 21.54 1.31 -0.24
N LYS A 107 22.66 0.55 -0.19
CA LYS A 107 22.63 -0.91 -0.05
C LYS A 107 22.02 -1.32 1.30
N GLU A 108 22.32 -0.58 2.35
CA GLU A 108 21.85 -0.84 3.71
C GLU A 108 20.32 -0.67 3.80
N ILE A 109 19.75 0.35 3.15
CA ILE A 109 18.29 0.51 3.06
C ILE A 109 17.66 -0.64 2.28
N MET A 110 18.31 -1.08 1.18
CA MET A 110 17.83 -2.21 0.39
C MET A 110 17.81 -3.50 1.21
N GLU A 111 18.89 -3.79 1.94
CA GLU A 111 19.06 -4.98 2.78
C GLU A 111 18.13 -4.97 3.99
N ARG A 112 17.88 -3.79 4.58
CA ARG A 112 16.95 -3.62 5.70
C ARG A 112 15.54 -4.13 5.39
N PHE A 113 15.14 -4.14 4.11
CA PHE A 113 13.85 -4.70 3.70
C PHE A 113 13.61 -6.11 4.25
N LEU A 114 14.65 -6.94 4.30
CA LEU A 114 14.59 -8.34 4.74
C LEU A 114 14.24 -8.51 6.23
N ASN A 115 14.29 -7.42 6.99
CA ASN A 115 14.09 -7.39 8.44
C ASN A 115 12.78 -6.69 8.85
N TYR A 116 11.95 -6.23 7.91
CA TYR A 116 10.66 -5.63 8.27
C TYR A 116 9.69 -6.69 8.79
N GLU A 117 9.23 -6.51 10.01
CA GLU A 117 8.18 -7.32 10.62
C GLU A 117 6.77 -6.79 10.31
N LYS A 118 6.66 -5.52 9.92
CA LYS A 118 5.39 -4.80 9.73
C LYS A 118 5.48 -3.85 8.54
N ILE A 119 5.06 -4.35 7.38
CA ILE A 119 4.77 -3.51 6.21
C ILE A 119 3.27 -3.55 5.96
N TYR A 120 2.63 -2.39 5.89
CA TYR A 120 1.23 -2.25 5.53
C TYR A 120 1.10 -1.88 4.06
N LEU A 121 0.52 -2.79 3.28
CA LEU A 121 0.26 -2.61 1.85
C LEU A 121 -1.21 -2.27 1.65
N LEU A 122 -1.50 -1.06 1.20
CA LEU A 122 -2.84 -0.60 0.90
C LEU A 122 -3.10 -0.59 -0.60
N SER A 123 -4.24 -1.16 -1.01
CA SER A 123 -4.78 -1.05 -2.37
C SER A 123 -6.12 -0.33 -2.34
N MET A 124 -6.27 0.68 -3.20
CA MET A 124 -7.55 1.31 -3.55
C MET A 124 -7.89 0.93 -4.99
N ASP A 125 -8.98 0.20 -5.18
CA ASP A 125 -9.38 -0.39 -6.45
C ASP A 125 -10.89 -0.51 -6.57
N LEU A 126 -11.36 -1.25 -7.59
CA LEU A 126 -12.74 -1.66 -7.71
C LEU A 126 -12.90 -3.11 -7.22
N ASN A 127 -14.02 -3.41 -6.58
CA ASN A 127 -14.43 -4.78 -6.29
C ASN A 127 -15.03 -5.47 -7.53
N THR A 128 -15.44 -6.73 -7.39
CA THR A 128 -16.06 -7.54 -8.46
C THR A 128 -17.38 -6.98 -9.00
N LYS A 129 -17.99 -6.02 -8.30
CA LYS A 129 -19.18 -5.28 -8.75
C LYS A 129 -18.86 -3.93 -9.39
N GLY A 130 -17.58 -3.60 -9.56
CA GLY A 130 -17.16 -2.31 -10.10
C GLY A 130 -17.32 -1.13 -9.13
N LYS A 131 -17.55 -1.39 -7.84
CA LYS A 131 -17.68 -0.37 -6.79
C LYS A 131 -16.33 -0.12 -6.12
N PHE A 132 -16.14 1.07 -5.55
CA PHE A 132 -14.89 1.40 -4.87
C PHE A 132 -14.60 0.42 -3.72
N ARG A 133 -13.32 0.05 -3.55
CA ARG A 133 -12.87 -0.82 -2.48
C ARG A 133 -11.48 -0.38 -1.99
N THR A 134 -11.31 -0.46 -0.67
CA THR A 134 -10.02 -0.31 0.00
C THR A 134 -9.66 -1.61 0.72
N ARG A 135 -8.44 -2.09 0.52
CA ARG A 135 -7.88 -3.25 1.22
C ARG A 135 -6.52 -2.90 1.80
N MET A 136 -6.23 -3.36 3.01
CA MET A 136 -4.90 -3.25 3.61
C MET A 136 -4.45 -4.62 4.12
N TRP A 137 -3.23 -5.00 3.75
CA TRP A 137 -2.56 -6.20 4.25
C TRP A 137 -1.37 -5.81 5.12
N LYS A 138 -1.14 -6.56 6.19
CA LYS A 138 0.09 -6.49 6.99
C LYS A 138 1.01 -7.62 6.59
N ILE A 139 2.26 -7.29 6.35
CA ILE A 139 3.30 -8.19 5.86
C ILE A 139 4.47 -8.21 6.84
N ASP A 140 4.89 -9.41 7.23
CA ASP A 140 6.09 -9.70 7.99
C ASP A 140 7.08 -10.45 7.09
N ILE A 141 8.11 -9.74 6.60
CA ILE A 141 9.11 -10.27 5.66
C ILE A 141 9.93 -11.38 6.30
N THR A 142 10.11 -11.37 7.62
CA THR A 142 10.86 -12.40 8.33
C THR A 142 10.20 -13.77 8.24
N LYS A 143 8.85 -13.79 8.11
CA LYS A 143 8.02 -14.99 7.99
C LYS A 143 7.55 -15.28 6.56
N HIS A 144 7.42 -14.25 5.72
CA HIS A 144 6.90 -14.40 4.37
C HIS A 144 7.97 -14.89 3.37
N HIS A 145 8.27 -16.18 3.39
CA HIS A 145 9.36 -16.77 2.61
C HIS A 145 9.28 -16.53 1.10
N ILE A 146 8.08 -16.56 0.49
CA ILE A 146 7.91 -16.33 -0.96
C ILE A 146 8.35 -14.91 -1.35
N LEU A 147 7.88 -13.89 -0.63
CA LEU A 147 8.27 -12.50 -0.88
C LEU A 147 9.73 -12.27 -0.55
N LYS A 148 10.22 -12.79 0.59
CA LYS A 148 11.62 -12.69 1.00
C LYS A 148 12.56 -13.23 -0.06
N ASN A 149 12.32 -14.46 -0.54
CA ASN A 149 13.17 -15.11 -1.54
C ASN A 149 13.12 -14.36 -2.87
N ARG A 150 11.93 -13.89 -3.29
CA ARG A 150 11.81 -13.06 -4.49
C ARG A 150 12.56 -11.73 -4.37
N TYR A 151 12.53 -11.10 -3.21
CA TYR A 151 13.28 -9.86 -2.98
C TYR A 151 14.79 -10.12 -3.04
N ILE A 152 15.28 -11.21 -2.43
CA ILE A 152 16.69 -11.64 -2.50
C ILE A 152 17.12 -11.87 -3.96
N GLU A 153 16.33 -12.62 -4.73
CA GLU A 153 16.57 -12.84 -6.17
C GLU A 153 16.73 -11.50 -6.91
N TRP A 154 15.84 -10.54 -6.62
CA TRP A 154 15.89 -9.21 -7.20
C TRP A 154 17.10 -8.39 -6.76
N MET A 155 17.51 -8.48 -5.49
CA MET A 155 18.71 -7.80 -4.98
C MET A 155 19.94 -8.25 -5.76
N TYR A 156 20.14 -9.55 -5.96
CA TYR A 156 21.29 -10.05 -6.71
C TYR A 156 21.22 -9.73 -8.20
N LYS A 157 20.03 -9.81 -8.80
CA LYS A 157 19.88 -9.62 -10.25
C LYS A 157 19.93 -8.15 -10.67
N LEU A 158 19.32 -7.24 -9.91
CA LEU A 158 19.18 -5.82 -10.28
C LEU A 158 19.70 -4.85 -9.21
N GLY A 159 19.54 -5.18 -7.93
CA GLY A 159 19.90 -4.30 -6.81
C GLY A 159 21.41 -4.04 -6.70
N TYR A 160 22.16 -5.06 -6.28
CA TYR A 160 23.62 -5.00 -6.11
C TYR A 160 24.37 -4.59 -7.37
N PRO A 161 24.06 -5.11 -8.58
CA PRO A 161 24.72 -4.65 -9.79
C PRO A 161 24.64 -3.13 -9.95
N LYS A 162 23.46 -2.54 -9.73
CA LYS A 162 23.28 -1.08 -9.85
C LYS A 162 24.07 -0.31 -8.80
N PHE A 163 24.09 -0.77 -7.55
CA PHE A 163 24.87 -0.11 -6.49
C PHE A 163 26.39 -0.27 -6.66
N ASN A 164 26.86 -1.32 -7.33
CA ASN A 164 28.29 -1.59 -7.48
C ASN A 164 28.92 -0.87 -8.68
N THR A 165 28.13 -0.51 -9.70
CA THR A 165 28.65 0.06 -10.95
C THR A 165 28.35 1.54 -11.14
N SER A 166 27.45 2.14 -10.36
CA SER A 166 27.01 3.53 -10.57
C SER A 166 27.96 4.51 -9.88
N LYS A 167 28.49 5.47 -10.64
CA LYS A 167 29.33 6.58 -10.12
C LYS A 167 28.50 7.70 -9.48
N ASP A 168 27.23 7.80 -9.85
CA ASP A 168 26.25 8.77 -9.30
C ASP A 168 25.24 8.06 -8.40
N GLN A 169 24.94 8.66 -7.24
CA GLN A 169 24.03 8.20 -6.17
C GLN A 169 22.88 7.31 -6.69
N PRO A 170 23.09 5.99 -6.82
CA PRO A 170 22.10 5.14 -7.47
C PRO A 170 20.94 4.89 -6.52
N SER A 171 19.71 4.95 -7.04
CA SER A 171 18.54 4.38 -6.37
C SER A 171 18.05 3.14 -7.10
N VAL A 172 17.67 2.13 -6.35
CA VAL A 172 16.99 0.92 -6.86
C VAL A 172 15.54 0.96 -6.39
N ASN A 173 14.66 0.26 -7.10
CA ASN A 173 13.25 0.22 -6.75
C ASN A 173 12.69 -1.17 -7.01
N PHE A 174 12.36 -1.90 -5.95
CA PHE A 174 11.59 -3.12 -6.05
C PHE A 174 10.11 -2.76 -6.14
N GLN A 175 9.40 -3.30 -7.13
CA GLN A 175 8.03 -2.93 -7.44
C GLN A 175 7.11 -4.13 -7.31
N LEU A 176 6.20 -4.09 -6.34
CA LEU A 176 5.10 -5.06 -6.27
C LEU A 176 3.86 -4.46 -6.89
N PHE A 177 3.18 -5.25 -7.71
CA PHE A 177 1.89 -4.87 -8.26
C PHE A 177 0.78 -5.44 -7.37
N PRO A 178 -0.21 -4.63 -6.96
CA PRO A 178 -1.34 -5.11 -6.17
C PRO A 178 -2.19 -6.12 -6.97
N PRO A 179 -3.12 -6.82 -6.30
CA PRO A 179 -4.11 -7.64 -7.00
C PRO A 179 -4.88 -6.82 -8.02
N HIS A 180 -5.40 -7.44 -9.08
CA HIS A 180 -6.09 -6.71 -10.13
C HIS A 180 -7.38 -6.03 -9.60
N SER A 181 -7.62 -4.80 -10.04
CA SER A 181 -8.91 -4.14 -9.88
C SER A 181 -10.02 -4.97 -10.53
N GLY A 182 -11.20 -4.99 -9.92
CA GLY A 182 -12.35 -5.78 -10.38
C GLY A 182 -12.30 -7.25 -9.98
N THR A 183 -11.34 -7.67 -9.15
CA THR A 183 -11.17 -9.08 -8.73
C THR A 183 -11.13 -9.22 -7.22
N ASP A 184 -11.36 -10.42 -6.68
CA ASP A 184 -11.11 -10.77 -5.27
C ASP A 184 -9.76 -11.50 -5.09
N GLU A 185 -8.79 -11.24 -5.98
CA GLU A 185 -7.44 -11.79 -5.84
C GLU A 185 -6.81 -11.35 -4.51
N ALA A 186 -6.19 -12.31 -3.82
CA ALA A 186 -5.48 -12.13 -2.55
C ALA A 186 -3.97 -12.33 -2.71
N PHE A 187 -3.39 -11.89 -3.83
CA PHE A 187 -1.95 -11.98 -4.08
C PHE A 187 -1.44 -10.72 -4.78
N ALA A 188 -0.22 -10.31 -4.43
CA ALA A 188 0.56 -9.37 -5.20
C ALA A 188 1.24 -10.07 -6.39
N ARG A 189 1.69 -9.28 -7.35
CA ARG A 189 2.34 -9.77 -8.57
C ARG A 189 3.73 -9.16 -8.69
N HIS A 190 4.70 -9.98 -9.10
CA HIS A 190 6.04 -9.52 -9.48
C HIS A 190 6.55 -10.30 -10.69
N GLY A 191 7.35 -9.63 -11.54
CA GLY A 191 7.94 -10.22 -12.73
C GLY A 191 7.09 -10.00 -13.98
N ASN A 192 7.77 -9.78 -15.10
CA ASN A 192 7.15 -9.48 -16.40
C ASN A 192 7.23 -10.68 -17.37
N GLY A 193 7.86 -11.79 -16.97
CA GLY A 193 8.03 -12.98 -17.80
C GLY A 193 8.89 -12.75 -19.04
N ARG A 194 9.71 -11.68 -19.06
CA ARG A 194 10.65 -11.42 -20.15
C ARG A 194 11.96 -12.16 -19.87
N SER A 195 12.68 -12.55 -20.92
CA SER A 195 13.97 -13.24 -20.84
C SER A 195 14.99 -12.53 -19.94
N ASN A 196 15.02 -11.19 -19.99
CA ASN A 196 15.92 -10.36 -19.19
C ASN A 196 15.28 -9.87 -17.86
N GLY A 197 14.07 -10.32 -17.56
CA GLY A 197 13.28 -9.93 -16.39
C GLY A 197 13.20 -11.04 -15.35
N PHE A 198 12.13 -11.02 -14.56
CA PHE A 198 11.82 -12.08 -13.60
C PHE A 198 10.62 -12.87 -14.10
N ASP A 199 10.60 -14.15 -13.80
CA ASP A 199 9.43 -14.99 -13.99
C ASP A 199 8.25 -14.42 -13.20
N LYS A 200 7.07 -14.50 -13.80
CA LYS A 200 5.83 -14.08 -13.18
C LYS A 200 5.63 -14.89 -11.90
N LEU A 201 5.43 -14.19 -10.80
CA LEU A 201 5.17 -14.79 -9.49
C LEU A 201 3.95 -14.12 -8.87
N LYS A 202 3.07 -14.97 -8.36
CA LYS A 202 2.00 -14.58 -7.45
C LYS A 202 2.56 -14.70 -6.03
N ILE A 203 2.54 -13.60 -5.30
CA ILE A 203 3.01 -13.50 -3.91
C ILE A 203 1.75 -13.41 -3.04
N PRO A 204 1.37 -14.47 -2.31
CA PRO A 204 0.13 -14.47 -1.53
C PRO A 204 0.13 -13.35 -0.50
N LEU A 205 -0.99 -12.67 -0.30
CA LEU A 205 -1.16 -11.61 0.71
C LEU A 205 -2.04 -12.07 1.87
N GLU A 206 -2.63 -13.27 1.76
CA GLU A 206 -3.51 -13.89 2.73
C GLU A 206 -3.23 -15.39 2.77
N ASN A 207 -3.63 -16.06 3.87
CA ASN A 207 -3.48 -17.50 4.05
C ASN A 207 -2.03 -18.01 3.87
N THR A 208 -1.05 -17.18 4.22
CA THR A 208 0.38 -17.52 4.20
C THR A 208 1.05 -16.97 5.46
N PRO A 209 2.10 -17.62 6.00
CA PRO A 209 2.88 -17.04 7.09
C PRO A 209 3.40 -15.66 6.74
N GLY A 210 3.22 -14.72 7.67
CA GLY A 210 3.66 -13.34 7.51
C GLY A 210 2.83 -12.49 6.56
N ALA A 211 1.60 -12.89 6.20
CA ALA A 211 0.67 -12.01 5.50
C ALA A 211 -0.78 -12.16 6.01
N GLU A 212 -1.42 -11.05 6.32
CA GLU A 212 -2.80 -11.01 6.80
C GLU A 212 -3.56 -9.80 6.26
N LEU A 213 -4.84 -9.99 5.89
CA LEU A 213 -5.75 -8.89 5.58
C LEU A 213 -6.22 -8.24 6.87
N VAL A 214 -5.83 -6.98 7.08
CA VAL A 214 -6.10 -6.25 8.33
C VAL A 214 -7.27 -5.28 8.20
N PHE A 215 -7.58 -4.87 6.97
CA PHE A 215 -8.70 -3.96 6.70
C PHE A 215 -9.30 -4.22 5.32
N ARG A 216 -10.64 -4.17 5.26
CA ARG A 216 -11.39 -4.18 4.01
C ARG A 216 -12.63 -3.31 4.17
N ALA A 217 -12.82 -2.41 3.23
CA ALA A 217 -14.03 -1.63 3.06
C ALA A 217 -14.43 -1.58 1.59
N ASP A 218 -15.72 -1.71 1.32
CA ASP A 218 -16.31 -1.70 -0.01
C ASP A 218 -17.45 -0.68 -0.05
N GLU A 219 -17.58 0.02 -1.16
CA GLU A 219 -18.75 0.83 -1.48
C GLU A 219 -19.92 -0.09 -1.85
N ASP A 220 -21.09 0.16 -1.25
CA ASP A 220 -22.32 -0.57 -1.51
C ASP A 220 -23.13 0.05 -2.67
N GLU A 221 -24.35 -0.46 -2.89
CA GLU A 221 -25.22 0.06 -3.95
C GLU A 221 -25.72 1.48 -3.67
N ASN A 222 -25.76 1.90 -2.40
CA ASN A 222 -26.18 3.23 -1.97
C ASN A 222 -25.00 4.22 -1.93
N LYS A 223 -23.84 3.87 -2.50
CA LYS A 223 -22.60 4.67 -2.46
C LYS A 223 -22.08 4.93 -1.04
N SER A 224 -22.42 4.05 -0.09
CA SER A 224 -21.94 4.10 1.27
C SER A 224 -20.78 3.12 1.45
N ILE A 225 -19.75 3.54 2.18
CA ILE A 225 -18.61 2.68 2.49
C ILE A 225 -18.97 1.77 3.66
N ILE A 226 -18.81 0.46 3.47
CA ILE A 226 -19.06 -0.56 4.49
C ILE A 226 -17.74 -1.26 4.82
N ILE A 227 -17.34 -1.21 6.10
CA ILE A 227 -16.14 -1.91 6.59
C ILE A 227 -16.52 -3.37 6.92
N SER A 228 -16.02 -4.31 6.12
CA SER A 228 -16.24 -5.75 6.33
C SER A 228 -15.12 -6.41 7.14
N LYS A 229 -13.94 -5.78 7.21
CA LYS A 229 -12.81 -6.24 8.03
C LYS A 229 -12.14 -5.03 8.66
N PHE A 230 -11.96 -5.10 9.97
CA PHE A 230 -11.15 -4.17 10.75
C PHE A 230 -10.45 -4.98 11.84
N GLN A 231 -9.15 -5.20 11.70
CA GLN A 231 -8.41 -5.98 12.68
C GLN A 231 -8.35 -5.22 13.99
N ASN A 232 -8.87 -5.84 15.04
CA ASN A 232 -8.59 -5.38 16.39
C ASN A 232 -7.23 -5.95 16.81
N MET A 233 -6.21 -5.10 16.76
CA MET A 233 -4.88 -5.44 17.26
C MET A 233 -4.93 -5.30 18.79
N ASN A 234 -5.27 -6.37 19.49
CA ASN A 234 -5.08 -6.41 20.94
C ASN A 234 -3.57 -6.41 21.19
N TYR A 235 -3.05 -5.29 21.67
CA TYR A 235 -1.71 -5.21 22.25
C TYR A 235 -1.79 -5.43 23.75
#